data_AF-A0A6A3CE83-F1
#
_entry.id   AF-A0A6A3CE83-F1
#
_cell.length_a   1.000
_cell.length_b   1.000
_cell.length_c   1.000
_cell.angle_alpha   90.00
_cell.angle_beta   90.00
_cell.angle_gamma   90.00
#
_symmetry.space_group_name_H-M   'P 1'
#
loop_
_entity.id
_entity.type
_entity.pdbx_description
1 polymer ?
#
loop_
_entity_poly.entity_id
_entity_poly.type
_entity_poly.pdbx_seq_one_letter_code
_entity_poly.pdbx_strand_id
1 'polypeptide(L)'
;MATPLILLVFSSVLLWTPSISLSDGLRAGSSLSAEAPADVLTSPDGRLGAGFHIVGQNAYSFAIWFNKPTCSALSCTIVWMANRDQPVNGRSSKLCLLRSGNLVLKDAGHIIVWETKTVSATPLRLKLENGGNLALRDSVGLLLWQSYDSPTDTLLPLQPFNENSNLISTRSQGNYSSGYYKLYFDTDNVLCHLYKGPEFSSVYWPSPWLLRWEAGRSTFNNSKIAVLDSLSKFSSTDNFTFLSADYGSNISRMLKLDSDGILDRIVKKRMVKLGLFHG
;
A
#
# COMPACT_ATOMS: atom_id res chain seq x y z
N MET A 1 -36.59 26.80 -60.97
CA MET A 1 -36.11 25.47 -60.52
C MET A 1 -35.11 25.72 -59.41
N ALA A 2 -35.50 25.48 -58.16
CA ALA A 2 -34.63 25.66 -57.00
C ALA A 2 -34.40 24.27 -56.37
N THR A 3 -33.15 23.84 -56.31
CA THR A 3 -32.73 22.61 -55.63
C THR A 3 -32.41 22.91 -54.16
N PRO A 4 -32.89 22.13 -53.18
CA PRO A 4 -32.52 22.35 -51.80
C PRO A 4 -31.21 21.62 -51.47
N LEU A 5 -30.34 22.30 -50.72
CA LEU A 5 -29.09 21.77 -50.19
C LEU A 5 -29.37 21.15 -48.81
N ILE A 6 -29.13 19.85 -48.66
CA ILE A 6 -29.31 19.14 -47.38
C ILE A 6 -27.97 19.14 -46.64
N LEU A 7 -27.90 19.83 -45.50
CA LEU A 7 -26.77 19.81 -44.57
C LEU A 7 -26.90 18.62 -43.61
N LEU A 8 -26.03 17.62 -43.76
CA LEU A 8 -25.88 16.50 -42.83
C LEU A 8 -24.97 16.92 -41.66
N VAL A 9 -25.57 17.11 -40.48
CA VAL A 9 -24.83 17.35 -39.24
C VAL A 9 -24.39 16.00 -38.66
N PHE A 10 -23.10 15.68 -38.77
CA PHE A 10 -22.51 14.53 -38.10
C PHE A 10 -22.39 14.82 -36.60
N SER A 11 -23.34 14.31 -35.82
CA SER A 11 -23.24 14.26 -34.36
C SER A 11 -22.16 13.26 -33.96
N SER A 12 -21.05 13.76 -33.41
CA SER A 12 -20.00 12.94 -32.81
C SER A 12 -20.47 12.45 -31.45
N VAL A 13 -21.13 11.29 -31.45
CA VAL A 13 -21.45 10.58 -30.21
C VAL A 13 -20.14 10.05 -29.63
N LEU A 14 -19.60 10.77 -28.63
CA LEU A 14 -18.56 10.26 -27.75
C LEU A 14 -19.12 9.00 -27.07
N LEU A 15 -18.68 7.83 -27.54
CA LEU A 15 -18.97 6.54 -26.93
C LEU A 15 -18.33 6.53 -25.55
N TRP A 16 -19.11 6.89 -24.54
CA TRP A 16 -18.73 6.78 -23.15
C TRP A 16 -18.71 5.29 -22.82
N THR A 17 -17.53 4.67 -22.85
CA THR A 17 -17.39 3.29 -22.38
C THR A 17 -17.56 3.31 -20.86
N PRO A 18 -18.55 2.60 -20.30
CA PRO A 18 -18.64 2.46 -18.86
C PRO A 18 -17.41 1.68 -18.38
N SER A 19 -16.61 2.30 -17.53
CA SER A 19 -15.49 1.65 -16.86
C SER A 19 -16.03 0.55 -15.95
N ILE A 20 -15.78 -0.71 -16.31
CA ILE A 20 -16.12 -1.88 -15.49
C ILE A 20 -15.14 -1.90 -14.32
N SER A 21 -15.53 -1.31 -13.19
CA SER A 21 -14.84 -1.52 -11.92
C SER A 21 -15.24 -2.89 -11.38
N LEU A 22 -14.28 -3.78 -11.10
CA LEU A 22 -14.56 -5.03 -10.39
C LEU A 22 -14.83 -4.73 -8.90
N SER A 23 -16.09 -4.40 -8.58
CA SER A 23 -16.55 -4.27 -7.19
C SER A 23 -16.57 -5.62 -6.46
N ASP A 24 -16.71 -6.72 -7.22
CA ASP A 24 -16.80 -8.09 -6.70
C ASP A 24 -15.43 -8.76 -6.54
N GLY A 25 -14.30 -8.06 -6.68
CA GLY A 25 -12.97 -8.67 -6.47
C GLY A 25 -12.53 -9.65 -7.58
N LEU A 26 -11.29 -10.13 -7.54
CA LEU A 26 -10.72 -11.03 -8.54
C LEU A 26 -10.95 -12.51 -8.17
N ARG A 27 -11.46 -13.31 -9.11
CA ARG A 27 -11.75 -14.74 -8.90
C ARG A 27 -10.63 -15.63 -9.43
N ALA A 28 -10.55 -16.86 -8.92
CA ALA A 28 -9.59 -17.84 -9.42
C ALA A 28 -9.76 -18.10 -10.94
N GLY A 29 -8.65 -18.09 -11.66
CA GLY A 29 -8.58 -18.17 -13.12
C GLY A 29 -8.68 -16.83 -13.85
N SER A 30 -8.93 -15.73 -13.14
CA SER A 30 -8.97 -14.37 -13.71
C SER A 30 -7.65 -13.62 -13.54
N SER A 31 -7.50 -12.52 -14.27
CA SER A 31 -6.34 -11.63 -14.19
C SER A 31 -6.72 -10.16 -14.33
N LEU A 32 -5.86 -9.27 -13.84
CA LEU A 32 -5.85 -7.84 -14.13
C LEU A 32 -4.66 -7.53 -15.04
N SER A 33 -4.84 -6.71 -16.06
CA SER A 33 -3.80 -6.37 -17.05
C SER A 33 -3.26 -4.96 -16.85
N ALA A 34 -1.94 -4.78 -16.98
CA ALA A 34 -1.31 -3.46 -16.97
C ALA A 34 -1.73 -2.60 -18.18
N GLU A 35 -2.12 -3.24 -19.29
CA GLU A 35 -2.59 -2.58 -20.52
C GLU A 35 -4.03 -2.06 -20.43
N ALA A 36 -4.78 -2.49 -19.40
CA ALA A 36 -6.18 -2.14 -19.22
C ALA A 36 -6.32 -1.25 -17.97
N PRO A 37 -6.31 0.08 -18.10
CA PRO A 37 -6.41 0.99 -16.95
C PRO A 37 -7.70 0.85 -16.13
N ALA A 38 -8.73 0.22 -16.70
CA ALA A 38 -9.98 -0.08 -16.01
C ALA A 38 -9.92 -1.34 -15.12
N ASP A 39 -8.87 -2.16 -15.25
CA ASP A 39 -8.66 -3.38 -14.46
C ASP A 39 -8.18 -3.01 -13.04
N VAL A 40 -9.13 -2.49 -12.26
CA VAL A 40 -8.92 -2.01 -10.89
C VAL A 40 -9.94 -2.66 -9.97
N LEU A 41 -9.45 -3.14 -8.82
CA LEU A 41 -10.28 -3.54 -7.68
C LEU A 41 -10.63 -2.31 -6.88
N THR A 42 -11.90 -2.14 -6.53
CA THR A 42 -12.36 -0.99 -5.75
C THR A 42 -12.90 -1.47 -4.40
N SER A 43 -12.55 -0.80 -3.31
CA SER A 43 -13.12 -1.08 -1.99
C SER A 43 -14.65 -0.88 -2.01
N PRO A 44 -15.44 -1.60 -1.19
CA PRO A 44 -16.89 -1.43 -1.14
C PRO A 44 -17.37 0.01 -0.92
N ASP A 45 -16.62 0.82 -0.17
CA ASP A 45 -16.92 2.25 0.06
C ASP A 45 -16.40 3.19 -1.03
N GLY A 46 -15.73 2.66 -2.07
CA GLY A 46 -15.17 3.42 -3.19
C GLY A 46 -13.93 4.25 -2.87
N ARG A 47 -13.42 4.23 -1.63
CA ARG A 47 -12.35 5.12 -1.17
C ARG A 47 -10.96 4.67 -1.59
N LEU A 48 -10.77 3.38 -1.83
CA LEU A 48 -9.49 2.78 -2.20
C LEU A 48 -9.62 2.02 -3.52
N GLY A 49 -8.55 2.05 -4.30
CA GLY A 49 -8.38 1.28 -5.52
C GLY A 49 -7.11 0.43 -5.44
N ALA A 50 -7.10 -0.70 -6.13
CA ALA A 50 -5.93 -1.53 -6.33
C ALA A 50 -5.81 -2.02 -7.77
N GLY A 51 -4.63 -1.88 -8.36
CA GLY A 51 -4.41 -2.11 -9.79
C GLY A 51 -2.98 -1.76 -10.21
N PHE A 52 -2.72 -1.74 -11.51
CA PHE A 52 -1.42 -1.32 -12.03
C PHE A 52 -1.30 0.21 -12.02
N HIS A 53 -0.26 0.70 -11.35
CA HIS A 53 0.10 2.11 -11.26
C HIS A 53 1.43 2.37 -11.96
N ILE A 54 1.53 3.47 -12.69
CA ILE A 54 2.76 3.89 -13.37
C ILE A 54 3.78 4.40 -12.34
N VAL A 55 5.00 3.89 -12.40
CA VAL A 55 6.10 4.27 -11.49
C VAL A 55 7.33 4.80 -12.23
N GLY A 56 7.29 4.82 -13.56
CA GLY A 56 8.34 5.34 -14.42
C GLY A 56 7.96 5.20 -15.90
N GLN A 57 8.91 5.45 -16.80
CA GLN A 57 8.67 5.34 -18.23
C GLN A 57 8.40 3.88 -18.62
N ASN A 58 7.15 3.57 -18.98
CA ASN A 58 6.70 2.20 -19.28
C ASN A 58 7.00 1.18 -18.15
N ALA A 59 7.07 1.66 -16.91
CA ALA A 59 7.33 0.86 -15.72
C ALA A 59 6.13 0.94 -14.77
N TYR A 60 5.62 -0.22 -14.36
CA TYR A 60 4.39 -0.36 -13.59
C TYR A 60 4.59 -1.22 -12.35
N SER A 61 3.85 -0.89 -11.30
CA SER A 61 3.74 -1.72 -10.10
C SER A 61 2.28 -1.95 -9.76
N PHE A 62 1.95 -3.12 -9.23
CA PHE A 62 0.63 -3.33 -8.66
C PHE A 62 0.58 -2.67 -7.29
N ALA A 63 -0.36 -1.74 -7.10
CA ALA A 63 -0.42 -0.86 -5.94
C ALA A 63 -1.83 -0.77 -5.36
N ILE A 64 -1.93 -0.30 -4.12
CA ILE A 64 -3.15 0.15 -3.47
C ILE A 64 -3.03 1.66 -3.24
N TRP A 65 -4.07 2.43 -3.56
CA TRP A 65 -4.10 3.87 -3.41
C TRP A 65 -5.47 4.38 -2.98
N PHE A 66 -5.51 5.60 -2.44
CA PHE A 66 -6.78 6.31 -2.21
C PHE A 66 -7.33 6.92 -3.50
N ASN A 67 -8.59 6.62 -3.81
CA ASN A 67 -9.33 7.20 -4.95
C ASN A 67 -9.55 8.72 -4.77
N LYS A 68 -10.23 9.36 -5.74
CA LYS A 68 -10.48 10.81 -5.75
C LYS A 68 -11.01 11.32 -4.39
N PRO A 69 -10.57 12.52 -3.92
CA PRO A 69 -9.80 13.51 -4.67
C PRO A 69 -8.26 13.35 -4.60
N THR A 70 -7.75 12.34 -3.89
CA THR A 70 -6.30 12.14 -3.67
C THR A 70 -5.57 11.45 -4.81
N CYS A 71 -6.31 11.07 -5.86
CA CYS A 71 -5.77 10.45 -7.06
C CYS A 71 -6.09 11.31 -8.28
N SER A 72 -5.04 11.90 -8.85
CA SER A 72 -5.06 12.56 -10.16
C SER A 72 -4.37 11.67 -11.19
N ALA A 73 -4.47 12.03 -12.48
CA ALA A 73 -3.93 11.24 -13.59
C ALA A 73 -2.43 10.87 -13.47
N LEU A 74 -1.67 11.56 -12.62
CA LEU A 74 -0.23 11.35 -12.43
C LEU A 74 0.21 11.22 -10.96
N SER A 75 -0.71 11.32 -10.00
CA SER A 75 -0.35 11.31 -8.57
C SER A 75 -1.49 10.80 -7.72
N CYS A 76 -1.38 9.55 -7.29
CA CYS A 76 -2.28 8.94 -6.31
C CYS A 76 -1.52 8.71 -4.99
N THR A 77 -2.20 8.85 -3.85
CA THR A 77 -1.62 8.50 -2.55
C THR A 77 -1.55 6.98 -2.44
N ILE A 78 -0.38 6.43 -2.80
CA ILE A 78 -0.05 5.01 -2.70
C ILE A 78 0.17 4.66 -1.23
N VAL A 79 -0.42 3.55 -0.78
CA VAL A 79 -0.29 3.01 0.59
C VAL A 79 0.37 1.63 0.63
N TRP A 80 0.41 0.93 -0.51
CA TRP A 80 1.00 -0.39 -0.62
C TRP A 80 1.39 -0.71 -2.06
N MET A 81 2.44 -1.49 -2.26
CA MET A 81 2.90 -1.98 -3.57
C MET A 81 3.45 -3.41 -3.47
N ALA A 82 3.07 -4.26 -4.42
CA ALA A 82 3.53 -5.65 -4.49
C ALA A 82 4.99 -5.76 -4.94
N ASN A 83 5.33 -5.09 -6.04
CA ASN A 83 6.59 -5.26 -6.78
C ASN A 83 7.39 -3.96 -6.90
N ARG A 84 7.41 -3.13 -5.84
CA ARG A 84 8.07 -1.80 -5.85
C ARG A 84 9.56 -1.82 -6.19
N ASP A 85 10.24 -2.95 -5.95
CA ASP A 85 11.67 -3.16 -6.26
C ASP A 85 11.92 -3.81 -7.63
N GLN A 86 10.87 -4.35 -8.25
CA GLN A 86 10.93 -4.95 -9.59
C GLN A 86 9.71 -4.51 -10.41
N PRO A 87 9.66 -3.25 -10.86
CA PRO A 87 8.60 -2.77 -11.75
C PRO A 87 8.55 -3.58 -13.05
N VAL A 88 7.35 -3.76 -13.59
CA VAL A 88 7.11 -4.53 -14.82
C VAL A 88 6.77 -3.62 -16.00
N ASN A 89 6.86 -4.17 -17.21
CA ASN A 89 6.48 -3.47 -18.43
C ASN A 89 4.97 -3.17 -18.45
N GLY A 90 4.55 -2.01 -18.97
CA GLY A 90 3.13 -1.69 -19.14
C GLY A 90 2.41 -2.59 -20.14
N ARG A 91 3.15 -3.27 -21.01
CA ARG A 91 2.62 -4.23 -21.98
C ARG A 91 2.72 -5.65 -21.48
N SER A 92 1.68 -6.44 -21.73
CA SER A 92 1.58 -7.88 -21.47
C SER A 92 1.77 -8.35 -20.02
N SER A 93 2.08 -7.46 -19.08
CA SER A 93 2.17 -7.78 -17.64
C SER A 93 0.80 -7.91 -17.01
N LYS A 94 0.65 -8.90 -16.12
CA LYS A 94 -0.65 -9.24 -15.51
C LYS A 94 -0.51 -9.70 -14.06
N LEU A 95 -1.49 -9.35 -13.23
CA LEU A 95 -1.72 -9.97 -11.93
C LEU A 95 -2.74 -11.08 -12.13
N CYS A 96 -2.38 -12.33 -11.86
CA CYS A 96 -3.20 -13.50 -12.11
C CYS A 96 -3.49 -14.23 -10.80
N LEU A 97 -4.76 -14.51 -10.51
CA LEU A 97 -5.12 -15.46 -9.46
C LEU A 97 -5.25 -16.84 -10.09
N LEU A 98 -4.26 -17.71 -9.87
CA LEU A 98 -4.23 -19.04 -10.48
C LEU A 98 -5.28 -19.95 -9.83
N ARG A 99 -5.74 -20.96 -10.59
CA ARG A 99 -6.66 -21.99 -10.06
C ARG A 99 -6.03 -22.84 -8.95
N SER A 100 -4.70 -22.88 -8.85
CA SER A 100 -3.97 -23.50 -7.73
C SER A 100 -4.07 -22.72 -6.42
N GLY A 101 -4.60 -21.49 -6.45
CA GLY A 101 -4.72 -20.61 -5.30
C GLY A 101 -3.55 -19.66 -5.10
N ASN A 102 -2.56 -19.62 -6.00
CA ASN A 102 -1.45 -18.68 -5.93
C ASN A 102 -1.80 -17.37 -6.67
N LEU A 103 -1.58 -16.23 -6.03
CA LEU A 103 -1.69 -14.92 -6.67
C LEU A 103 -0.30 -14.52 -7.19
N VAL A 104 -0.17 -14.35 -8.50
CA VAL A 104 1.13 -14.12 -9.16
C VAL A 104 1.11 -12.87 -10.02
N LEU A 105 2.17 -12.08 -9.97
CA LEU A 105 2.41 -10.97 -10.89
C LEU A 105 3.46 -11.42 -11.90
N LYS A 106 3.08 -11.43 -13.18
CA LYS A 106 3.95 -11.79 -14.30
C LYS A 106 4.29 -10.57 -15.14
N ASP A 107 5.53 -10.49 -15.59
CA ASP A 107 5.99 -9.50 -16.55
C ASP A 107 5.64 -9.88 -18.00
N ALA A 108 6.07 -9.04 -18.96
CA ALA A 108 5.89 -9.28 -20.39
C ALA A 108 6.57 -10.56 -20.90
N GLY A 109 7.66 -11.01 -20.26
CA GLY A 109 8.36 -12.25 -20.56
C GLY A 109 7.75 -13.48 -19.90
N HIS A 110 6.58 -13.34 -19.25
CA HIS A 110 5.92 -14.36 -18.44
C HIS A 110 6.70 -14.80 -17.20
N ILE A 111 7.70 -14.00 -16.78
CA ILE A 111 8.49 -14.24 -15.58
C ILE A 111 7.66 -13.79 -14.38
N ILE A 112 7.60 -14.63 -13.34
CA ILE A 112 6.96 -14.28 -12.07
C ILE A 112 7.90 -13.36 -11.30
N VAL A 113 7.50 -12.10 -11.10
CA VAL A 113 8.29 -11.11 -10.35
C VAL A 113 7.81 -10.94 -8.91
N TRP A 114 6.57 -11.35 -8.61
CA TRP A 114 6.00 -11.34 -7.27
C TRP A 114 4.91 -12.40 -7.15
N GLU A 115 4.79 -13.03 -5.98
CA GLU A 115 3.75 -14.02 -5.69
C GLU A 115 3.47 -14.16 -4.20
N THR A 116 2.28 -14.65 -3.85
CA THR A 116 1.88 -14.93 -2.47
C THR A 116 2.31 -16.31 -1.97
N LYS A 117 2.70 -17.21 -2.89
CA LYS A 117 3.06 -18.63 -2.59
C LYS A 117 1.96 -19.39 -1.85
N THR A 118 0.71 -18.99 -2.05
CA THR A 118 -0.46 -19.63 -1.45
C THR A 118 -0.94 -20.82 -2.28
N VAL A 119 -1.53 -21.81 -1.61
CA VAL A 119 -2.13 -22.98 -2.25
C VAL A 119 -3.52 -23.19 -1.66
N SER A 120 -4.51 -23.44 -2.51
CA SER A 120 -5.86 -23.79 -2.08
C SER A 120 -6.49 -24.82 -3.01
N ALA A 121 -7.22 -25.77 -2.43
CA ALA A 121 -8.07 -26.71 -3.17
C ALA A 121 -9.47 -26.13 -3.47
N THR A 122 -9.86 -25.06 -2.78
CA THR A 122 -11.15 -24.38 -2.92
C THR A 122 -11.00 -23.09 -3.75
N PRO A 123 -12.05 -22.66 -4.46
CA PRO A 123 -12.01 -21.42 -5.22
C PRO A 123 -11.67 -20.22 -4.33
N LEU A 124 -10.65 -19.45 -4.73
CA LEU A 124 -10.21 -18.24 -4.04
C LEU A 124 -10.80 -16.97 -4.67
N ARG A 125 -10.84 -15.94 -3.84
CA ARG A 125 -11.25 -14.59 -4.21
C ARG A 125 -10.34 -13.56 -3.54
N LEU A 126 -9.76 -12.68 -4.36
CA LEU A 126 -8.99 -11.52 -3.91
C LEU A 126 -9.93 -10.31 -3.82
N LYS A 127 -9.96 -9.64 -2.67
CA LYS A 127 -10.84 -8.49 -2.44
C LYS A 127 -10.09 -7.36 -1.74
N LEU A 128 -10.33 -6.14 -2.18
CA LEU A 128 -9.90 -4.94 -1.47
C LEU A 128 -10.97 -4.55 -0.44
N GLU A 129 -10.60 -4.51 0.83
CA GLU A 129 -11.48 -4.16 1.94
C GLU A 129 -11.43 -2.64 2.22
N ASN A 130 -12.45 -2.09 2.90
CA ASN A 130 -12.56 -0.64 3.18
C ASN A 130 -11.38 -0.07 3.99
N GLY A 131 -10.70 -0.91 4.77
CA GLY A 131 -9.51 -0.50 5.53
C GLY A 131 -8.26 -0.30 4.66
N GLY A 132 -8.27 -0.80 3.41
CA GLY A 132 -7.08 -0.88 2.56
C GLY A 132 -6.41 -2.24 2.55
N ASN A 133 -6.97 -3.22 3.25
CA ASN A 133 -6.47 -4.59 3.22
C ASN A 133 -6.89 -5.28 1.92
N LEU A 134 -5.92 -5.65 1.10
CA LEU A 134 -6.11 -6.58 0.00
C LEU A 134 -5.98 -8.01 0.54
N ALA A 135 -7.10 -8.73 0.61
CA ALA A 135 -7.19 -10.04 1.23
C ALA A 135 -7.54 -11.12 0.21
N LEU A 136 -6.83 -12.25 0.28
CA LEU A 136 -7.09 -13.46 -0.47
C LEU A 136 -7.77 -14.47 0.43
N ARG A 137 -9.05 -14.75 0.15
CA ARG A 137 -9.87 -15.68 0.93
C ARG A 137 -10.42 -16.79 0.06
N ASP A 138 -10.66 -17.94 0.68
CA ASP A 138 -11.39 -19.01 0.02
C ASP A 138 -12.91 -18.84 0.11
N SER A 139 -13.64 -19.75 -0.53
CA SER A 139 -15.12 -19.75 -0.53
C SER A 139 -15.74 -19.97 0.85
N VAL A 140 -14.98 -20.46 1.83
CA VAL A 140 -15.42 -20.70 3.22
C VAL A 140 -15.07 -19.51 4.12
N GLY A 141 -14.29 -18.56 3.62
CA GLY A 141 -13.89 -17.33 4.31
C GLY A 141 -12.52 -17.42 4.99
N LEU A 142 -11.81 -18.54 4.86
CA LEU A 142 -10.45 -18.71 5.36
C LEU A 142 -9.54 -17.68 4.70
N LEU A 143 -8.73 -16.98 5.50
CA LEU A 143 -7.74 -16.03 5.02
C LEU A 143 -6.44 -16.76 4.70
N LEU A 144 -5.98 -16.70 3.44
CA LEU A 144 -4.73 -17.32 3.01
C LEU A 144 -3.58 -16.31 2.91
N TRP A 145 -3.89 -15.07 2.55
CA TRP A 145 -2.90 -14.00 2.43
C TRP A 145 -3.58 -12.65 2.58
N GLN A 146 -2.85 -11.67 3.12
CA GLN A 146 -3.29 -10.29 3.16
C GLN A 146 -2.14 -9.30 3.02
N SER A 147 -2.39 -8.15 2.38
CA SER A 147 -1.41 -7.08 2.24
C SER A 147 -0.92 -6.50 3.57
N TYR A 148 -1.74 -6.57 4.61
CA TYR A 148 -1.42 -6.04 5.93
C TYR A 148 -0.21 -6.71 6.58
N ASP A 149 0.05 -7.98 6.26
CA ASP A 149 1.18 -8.75 6.80
C ASP A 149 2.52 -8.39 6.11
N SER A 150 2.48 -7.57 5.06
CA SER A 150 3.67 -7.15 4.31
C SER A 150 3.54 -5.67 3.94
N PRO A 151 3.54 -4.75 4.92
CA PRO A 151 3.48 -3.33 4.64
C PRO A 151 4.68 -2.86 3.80
N THR A 152 4.52 -1.70 3.15
CA THR A 152 5.60 -1.08 2.39
C THR A 152 6.19 0.10 3.15
N ASP A 153 5.85 1.34 2.79
CA ASP A 153 6.28 2.55 3.49
C ASP A 153 5.18 3.12 4.40
N THR A 154 3.98 2.53 4.40
CA THR A 154 2.80 3.08 5.05
C THR A 154 2.16 2.06 5.99
N LEU A 155 1.78 2.50 7.19
CA LEU A 155 0.95 1.79 8.15
C LEU A 155 -0.44 2.42 8.19
N LEU A 156 -1.45 1.61 7.86
CA LEU A 156 -2.85 2.03 7.85
C LEU A 156 -3.50 1.92 9.25
N PRO A 157 -4.60 2.64 9.49
CA PRO A 157 -5.38 2.48 10.71
C PRO A 157 -5.81 1.02 10.91
N LEU A 158 -5.72 0.54 12.15
CA LEU A 158 -6.09 -0.81 12.57
C LEU A 158 -5.28 -1.92 11.86
N GLN A 159 -4.26 -1.58 11.07
CA GLN A 159 -3.32 -2.55 10.54
C GLN A 159 -2.41 -3.05 11.67
N PRO A 160 -2.33 -4.36 11.90
CA PRO A 160 -1.38 -4.92 12.85
C PRO A 160 0.05 -4.65 12.38
N PHE A 161 0.89 -4.07 13.24
CA PHE A 161 2.32 -3.99 13.02
C PHE A 161 3.01 -4.89 14.04
N ASN A 162 3.73 -5.91 13.58
CA ASN A 162 4.34 -6.91 14.46
C ASN A 162 5.80 -7.22 14.12
N GLU A 163 6.39 -8.22 14.77
CA GLU A 163 7.79 -8.63 14.57
C GLU A 163 8.17 -8.99 13.12
N ASN A 164 7.20 -9.44 12.32
CA ASN A 164 7.41 -9.78 10.92
C ASN A 164 7.16 -8.58 9.99
N SER A 165 6.59 -7.50 10.53
CA SER A 165 6.27 -6.29 9.80
C SER A 165 7.47 -5.34 9.77
N ASN A 166 7.68 -4.71 8.61
CA ASN A 166 8.70 -3.68 8.45
C ASN A 166 8.12 -2.55 7.60
N LEU A 167 8.24 -1.30 8.06
CA LEU A 167 8.06 -0.17 7.15
C LEU A 167 9.40 0.17 6.54
N ILE A 168 9.49 0.24 5.22
CA ILE A 168 10.69 0.60 4.49
C ILE A 168 10.37 1.82 3.65
N SER A 169 11.15 2.89 3.82
CA SER A 169 10.94 4.15 3.11
C SER A 169 10.99 3.98 1.59
N THR A 170 10.51 4.97 0.86
CA THR A 170 10.89 5.12 -0.56
C THR A 170 12.34 5.52 -0.70
N ARG A 171 12.92 5.22 -1.87
CA ARG A 171 14.32 5.55 -2.18
C ARG A 171 14.51 7.06 -2.30
N SER A 172 13.56 7.73 -2.95
CA SER A 172 13.51 9.18 -3.10
C SER A 172 12.12 9.58 -3.60
N GLN A 173 11.84 10.88 -3.64
CA GLN A 173 10.63 11.39 -4.30
C GLN A 173 10.54 10.88 -5.75
N GLY A 174 9.40 10.28 -6.11
CA GLY A 174 9.17 9.68 -7.43
C GLY A 174 9.82 8.31 -7.65
N ASN A 175 10.70 7.84 -6.76
CA ASN A 175 11.30 6.52 -6.83
C ASN A 175 10.76 5.63 -5.71
N TYR A 176 9.81 4.79 -6.07
CA TYR A 176 9.12 3.91 -5.13
C TYR A 176 9.92 2.69 -4.68
N SER A 177 11.12 2.43 -5.19
CA SER A 177 11.96 1.33 -4.69
C SER A 177 12.29 1.48 -3.20
N SER A 178 12.75 0.40 -2.59
CA SER A 178 13.14 0.33 -1.19
C SER A 178 14.28 1.31 -0.88
N GLY A 179 13.99 2.22 0.03
CA GLY A 179 14.93 3.19 0.55
C GLY A 179 15.81 2.64 1.65
N TYR A 180 16.40 3.55 2.41
CA TYR A 180 17.37 3.22 3.45
C TYR A 180 16.79 3.26 4.86
N TYR A 181 15.62 3.87 5.06
CA TYR A 181 15.02 3.97 6.39
C TYR A 181 14.05 2.83 6.64
N LYS A 182 14.08 2.28 7.85
CA LYS A 182 13.31 1.12 8.25
C LYS A 182 12.75 1.28 9.66
N LEU A 183 11.44 1.11 9.83
CA LEU A 183 10.79 0.93 11.13
C LEU A 183 10.50 -0.56 11.37
N TYR A 184 10.90 -1.10 12.51
CA TYR A 184 10.76 -2.53 12.84
C TYR A 184 10.89 -2.80 14.34
N PHE A 185 10.47 -3.97 14.80
CA PHE A 185 10.82 -4.42 16.15
C PHE A 185 12.20 -5.10 16.17
N ASP A 186 13.08 -4.61 17.02
CA ASP A 186 14.39 -5.21 17.27
C ASP A 186 14.24 -6.51 18.12
N THR A 187 15.35 -7.23 18.27
CA THR A 187 15.46 -8.49 19.02
C THR A 187 15.12 -8.34 20.50
N ASP A 188 15.28 -7.15 21.07
CA ASP A 188 15.00 -6.80 22.46
C ASP A 188 13.54 -6.33 22.71
N ASN A 189 12.66 -6.55 21.73
CA ASN A 189 11.24 -6.19 21.75
C ASN A 189 10.92 -4.70 21.61
N VAL A 190 11.94 -3.87 21.32
CA VAL A 190 11.77 -2.43 21.14
C VAL A 190 11.52 -2.08 19.68
N LEU A 191 10.54 -1.20 19.43
CA LEU A 191 10.31 -0.60 18.14
C LEU A 191 11.45 0.38 17.83
N CYS A 192 12.16 0.11 16.74
CA CYS A 192 13.34 0.84 16.32
C CYS A 192 13.19 1.44 14.93
N HIS A 193 13.80 2.61 14.78
CA HIS A 193 14.00 3.29 13.51
C HIS A 193 15.47 3.18 13.12
N LEU A 194 15.72 2.53 11.99
CA LEU A 194 17.04 2.18 11.48
C LEU A 194 17.27 2.89 10.15
N TYR A 195 18.44 3.50 10.02
CA TYR A 195 19.05 3.78 8.73
C TYR A 195 19.91 2.59 8.33
N LYS A 196 19.65 2.02 7.16
CA LYS A 196 20.38 0.90 6.55
C LYS A 196 20.87 1.35 5.18
N GLY A 197 21.97 2.10 5.17
CA GLY A 197 22.64 2.56 3.97
C GLY A 197 23.55 1.48 3.36
N PRO A 198 24.17 1.77 2.20
CA PRO A 198 25.12 0.86 1.56
C PRO A 198 26.44 0.70 2.34
N GLU A 199 26.87 1.75 3.05
CA GLU A 199 28.15 1.76 3.76
C GLU A 199 28.04 1.42 5.24
N PHE A 200 26.96 1.86 5.89
CA PHE A 200 26.74 1.65 7.31
C PHE A 200 25.26 1.49 7.64
N SER A 201 25.01 0.93 8.82
CA SER A 201 23.67 0.81 9.39
C SER A 201 23.70 1.37 10.81
N SER A 202 22.70 2.18 11.17
CA SER A 202 22.62 2.80 12.49
C SER A 202 21.17 2.97 12.93
N VAL A 203 20.87 2.51 14.15
CA VAL A 203 19.59 2.79 14.81
C VAL A 203 19.65 4.22 15.32
N TYR A 204 18.74 5.07 14.87
CA TYR A 204 18.68 6.47 15.29
C TYR A 204 17.54 6.75 16.26
N TRP A 205 16.55 5.86 16.33
CA TRP A 205 15.50 5.95 17.34
C TRP A 205 15.09 4.55 17.84
N PRO A 206 14.82 4.36 19.15
CA PRO A 206 15.03 5.31 20.24
C PRO A 206 16.51 5.73 20.34
N SER A 207 16.78 6.86 21.02
CA SER A 207 18.12 7.47 21.05
C SER A 207 19.21 6.42 21.31
N PRO A 208 20.18 6.24 20.39
CA PRO A 208 21.17 5.17 20.51
C PRO A 208 22.12 5.35 21.70
N TRP A 209 22.15 6.55 22.28
CA TRP A 209 22.99 6.92 23.41
C TRP A 209 22.36 6.58 24.76
N LEU A 210 21.08 6.21 24.79
CA LEU A 210 20.33 5.88 26.01
C LEU A 210 20.09 4.38 26.12
N LEU A 211 20.10 3.87 27.34
CA LEU A 211 19.53 2.56 27.63
C LEU A 211 18.03 2.58 27.31
N ARG A 212 17.46 1.42 26.99
CA ARG A 212 16.04 1.32 26.59
C ARG A 212 15.08 1.92 27.62
N TRP A 213 15.31 1.63 28.89
CA TRP A 213 14.48 2.15 29.99
C TRP A 213 14.68 3.66 30.24
N GLU A 214 15.88 4.20 29.99
CA GLU A 214 16.15 5.65 30.02
C GLU A 214 15.41 6.37 28.88
N ALA A 215 15.27 5.71 27.74
CA ALA A 215 14.43 6.15 26.62
C ALA A 215 12.92 5.85 26.82
N GLY A 216 12.50 5.45 28.03
CA GLY A 216 11.11 5.15 28.36
C GLY A 216 10.54 3.90 27.69
N ARG A 217 11.40 2.99 27.22
CA ARG A 217 11.01 1.75 26.52
C ARG A 217 10.98 0.55 27.46
N SER A 218 10.06 -0.36 27.21
CA SER A 218 10.00 -1.67 27.88
C SER A 218 10.50 -2.78 26.96
N THR A 219 11.46 -3.58 27.44
CA THR A 219 11.97 -4.77 26.74
C THR A 219 11.28 -6.06 27.20
N PHE A 220 10.40 -6.01 28.21
CA PHE A 220 9.82 -7.21 28.82
C PHE A 220 8.66 -7.81 28.03
N ASN A 221 7.90 -6.98 27.30
CA ASN A 221 6.74 -7.44 26.54
C ASN A 221 7.17 -7.93 25.16
N ASN A 222 7.27 -9.25 25.00
CA ASN A 222 7.72 -9.90 23.77
C ASN A 222 6.63 -10.10 22.71
N SER A 223 5.41 -9.58 22.91
CA SER A 223 4.36 -9.69 21.89
C SER A 223 4.68 -8.89 20.62
N LYS A 224 5.51 -7.83 20.74
CA LYS A 224 5.97 -7.00 19.62
C LYS A 224 4.80 -6.54 18.75
N ILE A 225 3.84 -5.85 19.34
CA ILE A 225 2.64 -5.35 18.65
C ILE A 225 2.64 -3.84 18.70
N ALA A 226 2.41 -3.21 17.56
CA ALA A 226 2.05 -1.81 17.48
C ALA A 226 0.82 -1.61 16.61
N VAL A 227 -0.02 -0.66 16.99
CA VAL A 227 -1.27 -0.36 16.29
C VAL A 227 -1.49 1.15 16.28
N LEU A 228 -1.93 1.64 15.12
CA LEU A 228 -2.52 2.96 14.98
C LEU A 228 -4.04 2.81 15.04
N ASP A 229 -4.68 3.35 16.06
CA ASP A 229 -6.13 3.24 16.22
C ASP A 229 -6.90 4.18 15.26
N SER A 230 -8.23 4.05 15.24
CA SER A 230 -9.10 4.87 14.38
C SER A 230 -9.12 6.36 14.76
N LEU A 231 -8.76 6.69 16.00
CA LEU A 231 -8.65 8.06 16.53
C LEU A 231 -7.25 8.65 16.36
N SER A 232 -6.34 7.89 15.74
CA SER A 232 -4.96 8.28 15.42
C SER A 232 -4.04 8.39 16.63
N LYS A 233 -4.27 7.54 17.63
CA LYS A 233 -3.28 7.18 18.66
C LYS A 233 -2.49 5.97 18.19
N PHE A 234 -1.17 6.10 18.25
CA PHE A 234 -0.27 4.97 18.08
C PHE A 234 0.10 4.41 19.45
N SER A 235 0.03 3.10 19.61
CA SER A 235 0.55 2.42 20.79
C SER A 235 1.38 1.21 20.39
N SER A 236 2.50 1.03 21.06
CA SER A 236 3.39 -0.13 20.95
C SER A 236 3.54 -0.82 22.29
N THR A 237 3.80 -2.13 22.25
CA THR A 237 4.01 -2.99 23.40
C THR A 237 5.25 -2.63 24.22
N ASP A 238 6.18 -1.86 23.65
CA ASP A 238 7.39 -1.39 24.30
C ASP A 238 7.22 -0.06 25.05
N ASN A 239 5.98 0.27 25.44
CA ASN A 239 5.54 1.51 26.09
C ASN A 239 5.59 2.77 25.22
N PHE A 240 5.89 2.67 23.92
CA PHE A 240 5.71 3.85 23.06
C PHE A 240 4.25 4.16 22.88
N THR A 241 3.90 5.43 23.08
CA THR A 241 2.63 5.95 22.61
C THR A 241 2.82 7.36 22.10
N PHE A 242 2.05 7.73 21.08
CA PHE A 242 1.87 9.12 20.71
C PHE A 242 0.46 9.37 20.23
N LEU A 243 0.04 10.62 20.34
CA LEU A 243 -1.25 11.09 19.85
C LEU A 243 -1.03 11.99 18.63
N SER A 244 -1.94 11.88 17.67
CA SER A 244 -2.04 12.92 16.65
C SER A 244 -2.46 14.26 17.26
N ALA A 245 -1.95 15.38 16.73
CA ALA A 245 -2.35 16.73 17.16
C ALA A 245 -3.88 17.00 17.07
N ASP A 246 -4.56 16.25 16.22
CA ASP A 246 -6.00 16.27 15.96
C ASP A 246 -6.71 15.02 16.49
N TYR A 247 -6.14 14.38 17.52
CA TYR A 247 -6.74 13.22 18.17
C TYR A 247 -8.18 13.53 18.62
N GLY A 248 -9.11 12.60 18.35
CA GLY A 248 -10.54 12.77 18.68
C GLY A 248 -11.38 13.51 17.62
N SER A 249 -10.77 13.99 16.54
CA SER A 249 -11.49 14.68 15.44
C SER A 249 -12.23 13.74 14.47
N ASN A 250 -12.33 12.44 14.77
CA ASN A 250 -12.80 11.38 13.85
C ASN A 250 -12.05 11.35 12.51
N ILE A 251 -10.85 11.91 12.47
CA ILE A 251 -9.96 11.88 11.33
C ILE A 251 -9.02 10.68 11.49
N SER A 252 -9.21 9.69 10.63
CA SER A 252 -8.34 8.53 10.57
C SER A 252 -7.08 8.86 9.78
N ARG A 253 -5.92 8.73 10.42
CA ARG A 253 -4.59 9.03 9.87
C ARG A 253 -3.87 7.74 9.47
N MET A 254 -2.94 7.85 8.54
CA MET A 254 -1.93 6.80 8.32
C MET A 254 -0.56 7.31 8.76
N LEU A 255 0.35 6.39 9.03
CA LEU A 255 1.76 6.70 9.24
C LEU A 255 2.54 6.32 7.99
N LYS A 256 3.32 7.24 7.45
CA LYS A 256 4.15 7.01 6.27
C LYS A 256 5.60 7.29 6.62
N LEU A 257 6.48 6.36 6.27
CA LEU A 257 7.92 6.54 6.40
C LEU A 257 8.47 7.12 5.09
N ASP A 258 8.83 8.39 5.10
CA ASP A 258 9.32 9.09 3.93
C ASP A 258 10.81 8.83 3.66
N SER A 259 11.27 9.18 2.46
CA SER A 259 12.64 8.92 2.00
C SER A 259 13.72 9.67 2.78
N ASP A 260 13.35 10.68 3.57
CA ASP A 260 14.23 11.42 4.48
C ASP A 260 14.30 10.80 5.89
N GLY A 261 13.61 9.68 6.12
CA GLY A 261 13.58 9.00 7.42
C GLY A 261 12.62 9.64 8.42
N ILE A 262 11.80 10.60 7.97
CA ILE A 262 10.74 11.17 8.80
C ILE A 262 9.51 10.26 8.72
N LEU A 263 8.95 9.97 9.88
CA LEU A 263 7.66 9.29 9.98
C LEU A 263 6.56 10.35 9.99
N ASP A 264 5.96 10.56 8.83
CA ASP A 264 4.94 11.57 8.60
C ASP A 264 3.54 11.01 8.86
N ARG A 265 2.70 11.88 9.45
CA ARG A 265 1.31 11.55 9.80
C ARG A 265 0.35 12.13 8.78
N ILE A 266 -0.06 11.33 7.81
CA ILE A 266 -0.80 11.84 6.65
C ILE A 266 -2.31 11.77 6.87
N VAL A 267 -2.98 12.92 6.66
CA VAL A 267 -4.43 13.05 6.43
C VAL A 267 -4.65 13.88 5.18
N LYS A 268 -5.69 13.49 4.43
CA LYS A 268 -6.42 14.32 3.46
C LYS A 268 -6.15 15.83 3.66
N LYS A 269 -5.22 16.40 2.90
CA LYS A 269 -4.96 17.85 2.81
C LYS A 269 -4.56 18.55 4.13
N ARG A 270 -3.41 18.22 4.71
CA ARG A 270 -2.40 19.17 5.23
C ARG A 270 -1.23 18.38 5.83
N MET A 271 -0.05 18.53 5.22
CA MET A 271 1.22 18.12 5.82
C MET A 271 1.36 18.88 7.15
N VAL A 272 1.25 18.17 8.26
CA VAL A 272 1.84 18.64 9.52
C VAL A 272 3.09 17.82 9.68
N LYS A 273 4.21 18.39 9.23
CA LYS A 273 5.55 17.83 9.38
C LYS A 273 5.86 17.86 10.88
N LEU A 274 5.65 16.74 11.55
CA LEU A 274 6.04 16.56 12.94
C LEU A 274 7.21 15.61 12.91
N GLY A 275 8.41 16.15 13.04
CA GLY A 275 9.61 15.35 13.24
C GLY A 275 9.49 14.58 14.55
N LEU A 276 8.86 13.41 14.51
CA LEU A 276 8.65 12.56 15.69
C LEU A 276 9.97 12.02 16.26
N PHE A 277 11.07 12.16 15.52
CA PHE A 277 12.40 11.65 15.85
C PHE A 277 13.52 12.70 15.73
N HIS A 278 13.24 13.97 16.06
CA HIS A 278 14.34 14.91 16.31
C HIS A 278 14.73 14.76 17.78
N GLY A 279 15.99 14.38 18.01
CA GLY A 279 16.61 14.32 19.34
C GLY A 279 16.76 15.69 19.98
#